data_AF-A0A327LWU7-F1
#
_entry.id   AF-A0A327LWU7-F1
#
_cell.length_a   1.000
_cell.length_b   1.000
_cell.length_c   1.000
_cell.angle_alpha   90.00
_cell.angle_beta   90.00
_cell.angle_gamma   90.00
#
_symmetry.space_group_name_H-M   'P 1'
#
loop_
_entity.id
_entity.type
_entity.pdbx_description
1 polymer ?
#
loop_
_entity_poly.entity_id
_entity_poly.type
_entity_poly.pdbx_seq_one_letter_code
_entity_poly.pdbx_strand_id
1 'polypeptide(L)'
;MHLSPEDIAAAEACGVNFLPASDAQVQRMAMQRKIFYRAGEPILATRGDGFFETVGTLQQLIEEGRRQQQDLAQWLQAEPAGPATEAAATTAAEPVEAVAETAAEMPAEENPAPAEAAEPAPEPMPPKRQRRRRPPAGEPDHLPDLSDRDPGLTATLPADAPRPTSRDRSQRWLVAGAARRGRAGKHWSTRQRG
;
A
#
# COMPACT_ATOMS: atom_id res chain seq x y z
N MET A 1 -7.82 5.81 9.43
CA MET A 1 -7.09 7.10 9.28
C MET A 1 -7.93 7.98 8.37
N HIS A 2 -8.12 9.26 8.71
CA HIS A 2 -8.83 10.19 7.85
C HIS A 2 -7.84 10.82 6.88
N LEU A 3 -8.21 10.87 5.60
CA LEU A 3 -7.42 11.48 4.54
C LEU A 3 -8.04 12.83 4.18
N SER A 4 -7.21 13.87 4.17
CA SER A 4 -7.57 15.15 3.58
C SER A 4 -7.56 15.06 2.04
N PRO A 5 -8.22 15.99 1.34
CA PRO A 5 -8.13 16.06 -0.13
C PRO A 5 -6.68 16.20 -0.62
N GLU A 6 -5.85 16.93 0.11
CA GLU A 6 -4.42 17.11 -0.22
C GLU A 6 -3.64 15.80 -0.07
N ASP A 7 -3.94 14.98 0.95
CA ASP A 7 -3.34 13.66 1.11
C ASP A 7 -3.67 12.73 -0.05
N ILE A 8 -4.92 12.79 -0.51
CA ILE A 8 -5.39 12.00 -1.65
C ILE A 8 -4.64 12.43 -2.91
N ALA A 9 -4.59 13.73 -3.20
CA ALA A 9 -3.87 14.25 -4.37
C ALA A 9 -2.37 13.91 -4.36
N ALA A 10 -1.73 13.98 -3.18
CA ALA A 10 -0.33 13.58 -3.04
C ALA A 10 -0.14 12.07 -3.28
N ALA A 11 -0.99 11.21 -2.72
CA ALA A 11 -0.92 9.78 -2.96
C ALA A 11 -1.19 9.41 -4.44
N GLU A 12 -2.14 10.10 -5.09
CA GLU A 12 -2.45 9.94 -6.51
C GLU A 12 -1.27 10.33 -7.40
N ALA A 13 -0.51 11.37 -7.04
CA ALA A 13 0.74 11.72 -7.73
C ALA A 13 1.78 10.58 -7.68
N CYS A 14 1.73 9.73 -6.65
CA CYS A 14 2.54 8.50 -6.54
C CYS A 14 1.88 7.26 -7.17
N GLY A 15 0.79 7.42 -7.91
CA GLY A 15 0.10 6.33 -8.61
C GLY A 15 -0.81 5.47 -7.73
N VAL A 16 -1.25 5.99 -6.57
CA VAL A 16 -2.26 5.33 -5.73
C VAL A 16 -3.66 5.63 -6.26
N ASN A 17 -4.49 4.61 -6.35
CA ASN A 17 -5.91 4.71 -6.67
C ASN A 17 -6.76 4.45 -5.42
N PHE A 18 -7.83 5.23 -5.25
CA PHE A 18 -8.77 5.09 -4.14
C PHE A 18 -10.09 4.49 -4.60
N LEU A 19 -10.57 3.46 -3.89
CA LEU A 19 -11.81 2.75 -4.18
C LEU A 19 -12.75 2.80 -2.97
N PRO A 20 -14.09 2.94 -3.15
CA PRO A 20 -15.03 2.82 -2.05
C PRO A 20 -14.95 1.41 -1.45
N ALA A 21 -14.95 1.33 -0.12
CA ALA A 21 -14.92 0.06 0.60
C ALA A 21 -16.34 -0.41 0.91
N SER A 22 -16.67 -1.65 0.57
CA SER A 22 -17.91 -2.28 1.04
C SER A 22 -17.79 -2.69 2.52
N ASP A 23 -18.92 -2.85 3.21
CA ASP A 23 -18.94 -3.26 4.61
C ASP A 23 -18.20 -4.58 4.86
N ALA A 24 -18.33 -5.54 3.95
CA ALA A 24 -17.63 -6.81 4.00
C ALA A 24 -16.10 -6.65 3.83
N GLN A 25 -15.65 -5.64 3.07
CA GLN A 25 -14.23 -5.29 3.00
C GLN A 25 -13.77 -4.59 4.28
N VAL A 26 -14.56 -3.64 4.81
CA VAL A 26 -14.26 -2.95 6.06
C VAL A 26 -14.05 -3.95 7.20
N GLN A 27 -14.96 -4.91 7.38
CA GLN A 27 -14.83 -5.95 8.41
C GLN A 27 -13.55 -6.77 8.27
N ARG A 28 -13.20 -7.21 7.04
CA ARG A 28 -12.03 -8.05 6.80
C ARG A 28 -10.70 -7.28 6.89
N MET A 29 -10.70 -6.01 6.48
CA MET A 29 -9.49 -5.20 6.30
C MET A 29 -9.20 -4.25 7.47
N ALA A 30 -10.17 -3.97 8.33
CA ALA A 30 -10.00 -3.07 9.48
C ALA A 30 -8.87 -3.52 10.42
N MET A 31 -8.80 -4.81 10.73
CA MET A 31 -7.73 -5.37 11.57
C MET A 31 -6.34 -5.21 10.96
N GLN A 32 -6.25 -5.18 9.62
CA GLN A 32 -4.99 -5.00 8.89
C GLN A 32 -4.61 -3.54 8.72
N ARG A 33 -5.41 -2.60 9.25
CA ARG A 33 -5.20 -1.14 9.10
C ARG A 33 -5.09 -0.73 7.63
N LYS A 34 -5.99 -1.27 6.80
CA LYS A 34 -6.11 -0.97 5.35
C LYS A 34 -7.35 -0.14 5.00
N ILE A 35 -8.14 0.25 5.99
CA ILE A 35 -9.32 1.12 5.80
C ILE A 35 -8.97 2.57 6.13
N PHE A 36 -9.26 3.44 5.17
CA PHE A 36 -9.10 4.89 5.25
C PHE A 36 -10.47 5.56 5.15
N TYR A 37 -10.54 6.84 5.49
CA TYR A 37 -11.81 7.58 5.47
C TYR A 37 -11.63 8.90 4.71
N ARG A 38 -12.56 9.17 3.77
CA ARG A 38 -12.68 10.45 3.07
C ARG A 38 -14.09 10.99 3.31
N ALA A 39 -14.20 12.18 3.89
CA ALA A 39 -15.50 12.77 4.25
C ALA A 39 -16.42 11.83 5.08
N GLY A 40 -15.83 10.93 5.88
CA GLY A 40 -16.56 9.95 6.68
C GLY A 40 -16.85 8.63 5.98
N GLU A 41 -16.64 8.52 4.67
CA GLU A 41 -16.85 7.30 3.89
C GLU A 41 -15.61 6.41 3.89
N PRO A 42 -15.75 5.07 4.06
CA PRO A 42 -14.62 4.16 4.08
C PRO A 42 -14.11 3.90 2.65
N ILE A 43 -12.80 4.02 2.48
CA ILE A 43 -12.11 3.81 1.20
C ILE A 43 -10.87 2.91 1.37
N LEU A 44 -10.50 2.25 0.28
CA LEU A 44 -9.30 1.44 0.12
C LEU A 44 -8.32 2.16 -0.81
N ALA A 45 -7.03 2.06 -0.52
CA ALA A 45 -5.96 2.58 -1.37
C ALA A 45 -5.23 1.39 -2.02
N THR A 46 -4.97 1.44 -3.33
CA THR A 46 -4.26 0.39 -4.07
C THR A 46 -3.31 0.99 -5.09
N ARG A 47 -2.20 0.31 -5.34
CA ARG A 47 -1.29 0.59 -6.46
C ARG A 47 -1.53 -0.48 -7.54
N GLY A 48 -1.12 -0.24 -8.78
CA GLY A 48 -1.49 -1.06 -9.96
C GLY A 48 -1.24 -2.58 -9.92
N ASP A 49 -0.69 -3.11 -8.82
CA ASP A 49 -0.49 -4.54 -8.54
C ASP A 49 -1.70 -5.21 -7.86
N GLY A 50 -2.75 -4.46 -7.54
CA GLY A 50 -3.97 -4.98 -6.91
C GLY A 50 -3.81 -5.26 -5.41
N PHE A 51 -2.70 -4.83 -4.79
CA PHE A 51 -2.54 -4.89 -3.36
C PHE A 51 -3.09 -3.64 -2.69
N PHE A 52 -3.70 -3.82 -1.51
CA PHE A 52 -4.18 -2.71 -0.70
C PHE A 52 -3.09 -2.20 0.23
N GLU A 53 -2.88 -0.88 0.18
CA GLU A 53 -1.90 -0.19 0.99
C GLU A 53 -2.27 -0.22 2.47
N THR A 54 -1.25 -0.37 3.31
CA THR A 54 -1.40 -0.23 4.76
C THR A 54 -1.20 1.22 5.16
N VAL A 55 -1.65 1.62 6.36
CA VAL A 55 -1.42 2.98 6.89
C VAL A 55 0.04 3.41 6.79
N GLY A 56 1.00 2.54 7.10
CA GLY A 56 2.43 2.90 7.07
C GLY A 56 2.93 3.19 5.66
N THR A 57 2.59 2.34 4.69
CA THR A 57 3.00 2.52 3.30
C THR A 57 2.31 3.75 2.69
N LEU A 58 1.00 3.91 2.92
CA LEU A 58 0.27 5.05 2.37
C LEU A 58 0.80 6.38 2.91
N GLN A 59 1.17 6.46 4.20
CA GLN A 59 1.77 7.67 4.76
C GLN A 59 3.11 8.03 4.09
N GLN A 60 3.95 7.04 3.78
CA GLN A 60 5.20 7.27 3.06
C GLN A 60 4.93 7.77 1.64
N LEU A 61 3.96 7.19 0.94
CA LEU A 61 3.58 7.62 -0.41
C LEU A 61 3.00 9.04 -0.42
N ILE A 62 2.18 9.41 0.58
CA ILE A 62 1.67 10.79 0.71
C ILE A 62 2.84 11.78 0.89
N GLU A 63 3.78 11.45 1.78
CA GLU A 63 4.95 12.27 2.04
C GLU A 63 5.84 12.41 0.79
N GLU A 64 6.03 11.33 0.03
CA GLU A 64 6.76 11.33 -1.23
C GLU A 64 6.04 12.17 -2.30
N GLY A 65 4.73 12.00 -2.46
CA GLY A 65 3.93 12.75 -3.43
C GLY A 65 3.91 14.24 -3.16
N ARG A 66 3.88 14.66 -1.89
CA ARG A 66 4.01 16.07 -1.53
C ARG A 66 5.36 16.65 -1.95
N ARG A 67 6.46 15.91 -1.80
CA ARG A 67 7.79 16.36 -2.26
C ARG A 67 7.81 16.49 -3.77
N GLN A 68 7.30 15.50 -4.49
CA GLN A 68 7.23 15.54 -5.96
C GLN A 68 6.41 16.75 -6.45
N GLN A 69 5.29 17.06 -5.81
CA GLN A 69 4.48 18.24 -6.12
C GLN A 69 5.22 19.54 -5.83
N GLN A 70 5.94 19.64 -4.71
CA GLN A 70 6.75 20.81 -4.37
C GLN A 70 7.91 21.00 -5.34
N ASP A 71 8.58 19.92 -5.74
CA ASP A 71 9.69 19.95 -6.70
C ASP A 71 9.20 20.40 -8.09
N LEU A 72 8.05 19.87 -8.53
CA LEU A 72 7.42 20.29 -9.78
C LEU A 72 6.99 21.77 -9.73
N ALA A 73 6.39 22.21 -8.62
CA ALA A 73 5.99 23.60 -8.43
C ALA A 73 7.20 24.55 -8.43
N GLN A 74 8.31 24.16 -7.82
CA GLN A 74 9.56 24.91 -7.85
C GLN A 74 10.13 24.97 -9.27
N TRP A 75 10.12 23.86 -10.00
CA TRP A 75 10.60 23.81 -11.38
C TRP A 75 9.78 24.73 -12.30
N LEU A 76 8.45 24.72 -12.17
CA LEU A 76 7.56 25.62 -12.92
C LEU A 76 7.77 27.11 -12.57
N GLN A 77 8.12 27.42 -11.32
CA GLN A 77 8.42 28.79 -10.91
C GLN A 77 9.84 29.25 -11.30
N ALA A 78 10.76 28.30 -11.52
CA ALA A 78 12.13 28.58 -11.93
C ALA A 78 12.26 28.82 -13.44
N GLU A 79 11.18 28.69 -14.22
CA GLU A 79 11.17 29.08 -15.62
C GLU A 79 11.44 30.61 -15.70
N PRO A 80 12.54 31.06 -16.32
CA PRO A 80 12.91 32.46 -16.31
C PRO A 80 11.89 33.26 -17.13
N ALA A 81 11.39 34.35 -16.54
CA ALA A 81 10.74 35.42 -17.28
C ALA A 81 11.66 35.81 -18.45
N GLY A 82 11.25 35.45 -19.67
CA GLY A 82 11.98 35.80 -20.88
C GLY A 82 12.23 37.32 -20.92
N PRO A 83 13.40 37.76 -21.41
CA PRO A 83 13.76 39.17 -21.43
C PRO A 83 12.70 39.95 -22.22
N ALA A 84 12.14 40.98 -21.57
CA ALA A 84 11.32 41.99 -22.23
C ALA A 84 12.06 42.49 -23.47
N THR A 85 11.52 42.11 -24.62
CA THR A 85 12.00 42.46 -25.94
C THR A 85 11.87 43.97 -26.11
N GLU A 86 13.01 44.66 -26.13
CA GLU A 86 13.09 46.05 -26.56
C GLU A 86 13.21 46.10 -28.10
N ALA A 87 12.29 46.83 -28.71
CA ALA A 87 12.34 47.47 -30.04
C ALA A 87 12.23 46.65 -31.36
N ALA A 88 11.08 46.89 -32.01
CA ALA A 88 10.90 47.28 -33.43
C ALA A 88 11.16 46.27 -34.57
N ALA A 89 10.10 45.90 -35.31
CA ALA A 89 9.87 46.37 -36.68
C ALA A 89 8.67 45.66 -37.35
N THR A 90 7.71 46.50 -37.76
CA THR A 90 6.72 46.39 -38.84
C THR A 90 7.02 45.38 -39.96
N THR A 91 6.04 44.51 -40.32
CA THR A 91 5.56 44.15 -41.69
C THR A 91 4.39 43.15 -41.50
N ALA A 92 3.12 43.54 -41.53
CA ALA A 92 2.22 43.69 -42.69
C ALA A 92 2.04 42.43 -43.57
N ALA A 93 0.76 42.04 -43.76
CA ALA A 93 0.20 41.13 -44.79
C ALA A 93 0.43 39.61 -44.60
N GLU A 94 -0.52 38.67 -44.73
CA GLU A 94 -1.94 38.63 -45.17
C GLU A 94 -2.65 37.40 -44.54
N PRO A 95 -4.00 37.36 -44.51
CA PRO A 95 -4.77 36.22 -44.07
C PRO A 95 -5.01 35.23 -45.23
N VAL A 96 -4.89 33.92 -44.96
CA VAL A 96 -5.42 32.88 -45.86
C VAL A 96 -6.46 32.07 -45.11
N GLU A 97 -7.71 32.30 -45.51
CA GLU A 97 -8.89 31.50 -45.20
C GLU A 97 -8.78 30.08 -45.77
N ALA A 98 -9.41 29.14 -45.06
CA ALA A 98 -10.14 27.96 -45.54
C ALA A 98 -9.36 26.93 -46.39
N VAL A 99 -9.55 25.61 -46.22
CA VAL A 99 -10.71 24.86 -46.69
C VAL A 99 -10.54 23.38 -46.27
N ALA A 100 -11.70 22.73 -46.02
CA ALA A 100 -12.01 21.28 -46.08
C ALA A 100 -11.46 20.39 -44.96
N GLU A 101 -12.30 19.75 -44.13
CA GLU A 101 -13.36 18.78 -44.46
C GLU A 101 -12.80 17.49 -45.09
N THR A 102 -12.58 16.48 -44.26
CA THR A 102 -12.66 15.05 -44.63
C THR A 102 -12.78 14.27 -43.32
N ALA A 103 -14.00 13.97 -42.91
CA ALA A 103 -14.73 12.75 -43.26
C ALA A 103 -14.58 11.73 -42.13
N ALA A 104 -15.69 11.57 -41.42
CA ALA A 104 -16.00 10.35 -40.70
C ALA A 104 -15.93 9.17 -41.68
N GLU A 105 -15.16 8.14 -41.35
CA GLU A 105 -15.46 6.80 -41.82
C GLU A 105 -15.06 5.80 -40.74
N MET A 106 -16.08 5.36 -40.00
CA MET A 106 -16.06 4.05 -39.38
C MET A 106 -16.12 2.97 -40.48
N PRO A 107 -15.44 1.86 -40.26
CA PRO A 107 -16.10 0.55 -40.38
C PRO A 107 -15.93 -0.19 -39.04
N ALA A 108 -17.00 -0.55 -38.31
CA ALA A 108 -17.92 -1.64 -38.63
C ALA A 108 -17.13 -2.88 -39.07
N GLU A 109 -16.69 -3.69 -38.11
CA GLU A 109 -17.31 -4.97 -37.81
C GLU A 109 -16.68 -6.11 -38.61
N GLU A 110 -15.73 -6.81 -37.98
CA GLU A 110 -15.48 -8.21 -38.33
C GLU A 110 -15.30 -9.01 -37.06
N ASN A 111 -16.43 -9.57 -36.64
CA ASN A 111 -16.58 -10.63 -35.66
C ASN A 111 -16.39 -11.97 -36.38
N PRO A 112 -15.24 -12.65 -36.30
CA PRO A 112 -15.21 -14.08 -36.52
C PRO A 112 -15.74 -14.77 -35.26
N ALA A 113 -16.92 -15.38 -35.45
CA ALA A 113 -17.52 -16.36 -34.57
C ALA A 113 -16.52 -17.51 -34.18
N PRO A 114 -16.82 -18.26 -33.10
CA PRO A 114 -15.83 -18.97 -32.32
C PRO A 114 -15.34 -20.23 -33.03
N ALA A 115 -14.02 -20.34 -33.21
CA ALA A 115 -13.37 -21.58 -33.57
C ALA A 115 -13.39 -22.54 -32.37
N GLU A 116 -14.23 -23.55 -32.54
CA GLU A 116 -14.30 -24.81 -31.82
C GLU A 116 -12.92 -25.50 -31.72
N ALA A 117 -12.72 -26.21 -30.60
CA ALA A 117 -11.74 -27.29 -30.39
C ALA A 117 -10.25 -26.94 -30.24
N ALA A 118 -9.87 -26.62 -29.01
CA ALA A 118 -8.74 -27.29 -28.38
C ALA A 118 -9.00 -27.38 -26.86
N GLU A 119 -9.51 -28.52 -26.40
CA GLU A 119 -9.46 -28.88 -24.99
C GLU A 119 -7.98 -28.95 -24.56
N PRO A 120 -7.50 -28.09 -23.65
CA PRO A 120 -6.22 -28.34 -23.02
C PRO A 120 -6.35 -29.59 -22.15
N ALA A 121 -5.47 -30.55 -22.39
CA ALA A 121 -5.31 -31.76 -21.59
C ALA A 121 -5.39 -31.46 -20.08
N PRO A 122 -6.01 -32.34 -19.27
CA PRO A 122 -6.10 -32.11 -17.84
C PRO A 122 -4.70 -31.97 -17.25
N GLU A 123 -4.42 -30.80 -16.68
CA GLU A 123 -3.23 -30.57 -15.87
C GLU A 123 -3.16 -31.65 -14.77
N PRO A 124 -1.96 -32.19 -14.46
CA PRO A 124 -1.81 -33.16 -13.40
C PRO A 124 -2.29 -32.54 -12.09
N MET A 125 -3.31 -33.16 -11.49
CA MET A 125 -3.87 -32.74 -10.21
C MET A 125 -2.74 -32.49 -9.20
N PRO A 126 -2.76 -31.38 -8.44
CA PRO A 126 -1.82 -31.19 -7.36
C PRO A 126 -1.97 -32.37 -6.38
N PRO A 127 -0.85 -32.93 -5.86
CA PRO A 127 -0.92 -34.03 -4.92
C PRO A 127 -1.81 -33.61 -3.75
N LYS A 128 -2.86 -34.42 -3.50
CA LYS A 128 -3.75 -34.28 -2.36
C LYS A 128 -2.88 -34.09 -1.13
N ARG A 129 -2.82 -32.85 -0.61
CA ARG A 129 -2.15 -32.55 0.65
C ARG A 129 -2.79 -33.46 1.68
N GLN A 130 -2.06 -34.51 2.06
CA GLN A 130 -2.41 -35.38 3.16
C GLN A 130 -2.75 -34.44 4.31
N ARG A 131 -4.03 -34.43 4.68
CA ARG A 131 -4.51 -33.79 5.90
C ARG A 131 -3.63 -34.35 7.01
N ARG A 132 -2.64 -33.55 7.44
CA ARG A 132 -1.91 -33.84 8.67
C ARG A 132 -2.98 -34.01 9.72
N ARG A 133 -3.12 -35.24 10.20
CA ARG A 133 -4.02 -35.60 11.28
C ARG A 133 -3.76 -34.60 12.39
N ARG A 134 -4.78 -33.80 12.70
CA ARG A 134 -4.80 -32.96 13.89
C ARG A 134 -4.51 -33.90 15.06
N PRO A 135 -3.46 -33.68 15.87
CA PRO A 135 -3.29 -34.46 17.08
C PRO A 135 -4.56 -34.30 17.94
N PRO A 136 -5.04 -35.38 18.59
CA PRO A 136 -6.18 -35.28 19.48
C PRO A 136 -5.90 -34.24 20.56
N ALA A 137 -6.92 -33.47 20.89
CA ALA A 137 -6.89 -32.50 21.96
C ALA A 137 -6.41 -33.20 23.24
N GLY A 138 -5.23 -32.81 23.74
CA GLY A 138 -4.91 -33.07 25.13
C GLY A 138 -5.93 -32.31 25.96
N GLU A 139 -6.74 -33.04 26.71
CA GLU A 139 -7.53 -32.52 27.81
C GLU A 139 -6.61 -31.72 28.75
N PRO A 140 -6.85 -30.43 28.98
CA PRO A 140 -6.31 -29.79 30.16
C PRO A 140 -7.15 -30.23 31.35
N ASP A 141 -6.77 -31.36 31.93
CA ASP A 141 -7.06 -31.66 33.32
C ASP A 141 -6.44 -30.57 34.20
N HIS A 142 -7.17 -30.19 35.25
CA HIS A 142 -6.83 -29.23 36.30
C HIS A 142 -7.13 -27.75 36.02
N LEU A 143 -8.37 -27.38 36.33
CA LEU A 143 -8.68 -26.10 36.94
C LEU A 143 -7.99 -26.04 38.32
N PRO A 144 -7.07 -25.08 38.58
CA PRO A 144 -6.79 -24.70 39.95
C PRO A 144 -8.00 -23.89 40.47
N ASP A 145 -8.61 -24.45 41.52
CA ASP A 145 -9.58 -23.82 42.39
C ASP A 145 -9.04 -22.46 42.89
N LEU A 146 -9.63 -21.37 42.40
CA LEU A 146 -9.33 -19.98 42.79
C LEU A 146 -10.24 -19.53 43.94
N SER A 147 -10.33 -20.35 44.99
CA SER A 147 -11.13 -20.07 46.19
C SER A 147 -10.34 -19.51 47.38
N ASP A 148 -9.08 -19.12 47.21
CA ASP A 148 -8.34 -18.35 48.22
C ASP A 148 -7.98 -16.97 47.68
N ARG A 149 -8.94 -16.05 47.81
CA ARG A 149 -8.76 -14.63 47.52
C ARG A 149 -8.67 -13.89 48.85
N ASP A 150 -7.45 -13.82 49.38
CA ASP A 150 -7.03 -12.91 50.46
C ASP A 150 -7.41 -11.45 50.11
N PRO A 151 -8.24 -10.75 50.92
CA PRO A 151 -8.43 -9.32 50.81
C PRO A 151 -7.50 -8.61 51.79
N GLY A 152 -6.23 -8.41 51.44
CA GLY A 152 -5.28 -7.93 52.44
C GLY A 152 -3.95 -7.37 52.00
N LEU A 153 -3.82 -6.74 50.81
CA LEU A 153 -2.61 -5.95 50.51
C LEU A 153 -2.97 -4.64 49.81
N THR A 154 -3.17 -3.61 50.62
CA THR A 154 -2.99 -2.20 50.24
C THR A 154 -1.52 -1.98 49.87
N ALA A 155 -1.18 -2.16 48.59
CA ALA A 155 0.09 -1.71 48.04
C ALA A 155 0.01 -0.19 47.83
N THR A 156 0.55 0.54 48.80
CA THR A 156 0.90 1.96 48.69
C THR A 156 1.81 2.15 47.48
N LEU A 157 1.28 2.72 46.40
CA LEU A 157 2.07 3.16 45.24
C LEU A 157 2.88 4.41 45.63
N PRO A 158 4.21 4.43 45.46
CA PRO A 158 4.97 5.68 45.58
C PRO A 158 4.58 6.61 44.42
N ALA A 159 4.10 7.80 44.77
CA ALA A 159 3.53 8.79 43.86
C ALA A 159 4.56 9.54 42.98
N ASP A 160 5.78 9.03 42.82
CA ASP A 160 6.86 9.83 42.23
C ASP A 160 7.83 9.01 41.36
N ALA A 161 7.29 8.31 40.37
CA ALA A 161 8.09 7.73 39.29
C ALA A 161 7.97 8.62 38.03
N PRO A 162 9.08 9.15 37.49
CA PRO A 162 9.04 9.99 36.29
C PRO A 162 8.49 9.18 35.12
N ARG A 163 7.45 9.69 34.48
CA ARG A 163 6.84 9.08 33.29
C ARG A 163 7.91 8.97 32.19
N PRO A 164 8.19 7.77 31.65
CA PRO A 164 9.16 7.62 30.58
C PRO A 164 8.67 8.36 29.34
N THR A 165 9.46 9.33 28.89
CA THR A 165 9.16 10.15 27.71
C THR A 165 9.17 9.30 26.44
N SER A 166 8.38 9.70 25.44
CA SER A 166 8.21 8.99 24.17
C SER A 166 9.51 8.67 23.41
N ARG A 167 10.62 9.34 23.76
CA ARG A 167 11.93 9.21 23.11
C ARG A 167 12.68 7.92 23.50
N ASP A 168 12.32 7.30 24.63
CA ASP A 168 13.02 6.11 25.14
C ASP A 168 12.50 4.80 24.50
N ARG A 169 11.28 4.80 23.96
CA ARG A 169 10.69 3.61 23.29
C ARG A 169 11.29 3.34 21.92
N SER A 170 11.79 4.36 21.22
CA SER A 170 12.34 4.21 19.87
C SER A 170 13.77 3.66 19.84
N GLN A 171 14.55 3.77 20.93
CA GLN A 171 15.92 3.25 20.96
C GLN A 171 16.03 1.76 21.30
N ARG A 172 15.05 1.17 21.99
CA ARG A 172 15.13 -0.26 22.38
C ARG A 172 15.04 -1.23 21.21
N TRP A 173 14.49 -0.82 20.06
CA TRP A 173 14.42 -1.66 18.86
C TRP A 173 15.75 -1.75 18.09
N LEU A 174 16.64 -0.77 18.23
CA LEU A 174 17.93 -0.76 17.52
C LEU A 174 18.94 -1.75 18.09
N VAL A 175 18.81 -2.14 19.37
CA VAL A 175 19.77 -3.07 20.02
C VAL A 175 19.39 -4.55 19.83
N ALA A 176 18.12 -4.87 19.56
CA ALA A 176 17.66 -6.27 19.44
C ALA A 176 17.93 -6.92 18.05
N GLY A 177 18.31 -6.14 17.03
CA GLY A 177 18.52 -6.63 15.66
C GLY A 177 19.92 -7.18 15.36
N ALA A 178 20.94 -6.80 16.13
CA ALA A 178 22.34 -7.14 15.81
C ALA A 178 22.70 -8.62 16.12
N ALA A 179 21.97 -9.29 17.02
CA ALA A 179 22.30 -10.65 17.45
C ALA A 179 21.80 -11.78 16.51
N ARG A 180 21.03 -11.48 15.45
CA ARG A 180 20.39 -12.51 14.59
C ARG A 180 21.11 -12.78 13.27
N ARG A 181 22.29 -12.21 13.01
CA ARG A 181 23.09 -12.44 11.78
C ARG A 181 24.30 -13.36 11.97
N GLY A 182 24.23 -14.31 12.90
CA GLY A 182 25.38 -15.18 13.25
C GLY A 182 25.26 -16.68 12.97
N ARG A 183 24.13 -17.21 12.50
CA ARG A 183 23.95 -18.67 12.30
C ARG A 183 23.14 -19.02 11.06
N ALA A 184 23.69 -18.74 9.88
CA ALA A 184 23.20 -19.32 8.62
C ALA A 184 24.35 -19.59 7.64
N GLY A 185 25.51 -19.99 8.16
CA GLY A 185 26.65 -20.43 7.36
C GLY A 185 26.93 -21.89 7.64
N LYS A 186 27.01 -22.68 6.56
CA LYS A 186 27.48 -24.09 6.46
C LYS A 186 26.38 -25.16 6.52
N HIS A 187 25.66 -25.46 5.42
CA HIS A 187 25.15 -26.83 5.15
C HIS A 187 24.79 -27.10 3.66
N TRP A 188 25.28 -26.35 2.67
CA TRP A 188 25.11 -26.75 1.25
C TRP A 188 26.47 -27.07 0.62
N SER A 189 27.06 -28.20 1.00
CA SER A 189 28.11 -28.81 0.18
C SER A 189 28.21 -30.28 0.56
N THR A 190 27.62 -31.13 -0.28
CA THR A 190 28.13 -32.46 -0.74
C THR A 190 26.98 -33.37 -1.19
N ARG A 191 26.76 -33.42 -2.51
CA ARG A 191 26.35 -34.61 -3.29
C ARG A 191 26.94 -34.39 -4.68
N GLN A 192 28.19 -34.81 -4.95
CA GLN A 192 28.56 -36.15 -5.43
C GLN A 192 27.54 -36.68 -6.44
N ARG A 193 27.85 -36.61 -7.75
CA ARG A 193 28.51 -37.67 -8.53
C ARG A 193 27.87 -39.04 -8.30
N GLY A 194 27.11 -39.46 -9.30
CA GLY A 194 26.80 -40.84 -9.69
C GLY A 194 26.60 -40.79 -11.18
#